data_AF-A0A3G9G9W3-F1
#
_entry.id   AF-A0A3G9G9W3-F1
#
_cell.length_a   1.000
_cell.length_b   1.000
_cell.length_c   1.000
_cell.angle_alpha   90.00
_cell.angle_beta   90.00
_cell.angle_gamma   90.00
#
_symmetry.space_group_name_H-M   'P 1'
#
loop_
_entity.id
_entity.type
_entity.pdbx_description
1 polymer ?
#
loop_
_entity_poly.entity_id
_entity_poly.type
_entity_poly.pdbx_seq_one_letter_code
_entity_poly.pdbx_strand_id
1 'polypeptide(L)'
;MAELERLVRRDRNHPSIVLWSVFNEEPMQGTKQGSQMVRRMVAKVKSLDATRSVTAAMNDGLFTPVNVSQAVDVVGFNYQYQNYDTFHKAQPTLPITSSEDCSAFMTRGEYKTIKDKPIIAAYDDDAADWGTTQRVGWKAIAERPLSDLICYFLPAPMSRASSIA
;
A
#
# COMPACT_ATOMS: atom_id res chain seq x y z
N MET A 1 -14.73 -9.33 -15.90
CA MET A 1 -14.01 -10.18 -14.93
C MET A 1 -12.96 -11.09 -15.57
N ALA A 2 -13.02 -11.43 -16.86
CA ALA A 2 -12.09 -12.39 -17.49
C ALA A 2 -10.59 -12.12 -17.22
N GLU A 3 -10.15 -10.86 -17.31
CA GLU A 3 -8.74 -10.50 -17.06
C GLU A 3 -8.29 -10.79 -15.62
N LEU A 4 -9.13 -10.48 -14.62
CA LEU A 4 -8.84 -10.78 -13.22
C LEU A 4 -8.72 -12.29 -12.99
N GLU A 5 -9.59 -13.09 -13.62
CA GLU A 5 -9.53 -14.55 -13.53
C GLU A 5 -8.24 -15.10 -14.12
N ARG A 6 -7.86 -14.56 -15.29
CA ARG A 6 -6.66 -14.97 -16.00
C ARG A 6 -5.41 -14.68 -15.18
N LEU A 7 -5.33 -13.49 -14.57
CA LEU A 7 -4.24 -13.10 -13.66
C LEU A 7 -4.09 -14.10 -12.52
N VAL A 8 -5.16 -14.32 -11.73
CA VAL A 8 -5.09 -15.17 -10.54
C VAL A 8 -4.81 -16.63 -10.92
N ARG A 9 -5.46 -17.17 -11.96
CA ARG A 9 -5.25 -18.57 -12.38
C ARG A 9 -3.83 -18.82 -12.85
N ARG A 10 -3.23 -17.88 -13.59
CA ARG A 10 -1.85 -17.97 -14.07
C ARG A 10 -0.88 -18.07 -12.89
N ASP A 11 -1.14 -17.29 -11.85
CA ASP A 11 -0.10 -16.89 -10.91
C ASP A 11 -0.24 -17.43 -9.48
N ARG A 12 -1.41 -17.97 -9.10
CA ARG A 12 -1.69 -18.48 -7.74
C ARG A 12 -0.73 -19.55 -7.19
N ASN A 13 0.09 -20.17 -8.04
CA ASN A 13 1.09 -21.15 -7.61
C ASN A 13 2.49 -20.53 -7.39
N HIS A 14 2.68 -19.22 -7.61
CA HIS A 14 3.96 -18.56 -7.38
C HIS A 14 4.13 -18.16 -5.89
N PRO A 15 5.19 -18.63 -5.22
CA PRO A 15 5.41 -18.34 -3.79
C PRO A 15 5.78 -16.88 -3.52
N SER A 16 6.29 -16.14 -4.51
CA SER A 16 6.62 -14.72 -4.40
C SER A 16 5.39 -13.81 -4.34
N ILE A 17 4.23 -14.30 -4.75
CA ILE A 17 2.98 -13.55 -4.67
C ILE A 17 2.43 -13.74 -3.27
N VAL A 18 2.13 -12.63 -2.60
CA VAL A 18 1.65 -12.61 -1.22
C VAL A 18 0.32 -11.87 -1.07
N LEU A 19 -0.06 -11.06 -2.05
CA LEU A 19 -1.22 -10.19 -2.02
C LEU A 19 -1.78 -9.99 -3.44
N TRP A 20 -3.10 -9.93 -3.57
CA TRP A 20 -3.79 -9.59 -4.82
C TRP A 20 -4.35 -8.18 -4.73
N SER A 21 -3.82 -7.22 -5.51
CA SER A 21 -4.45 -5.90 -5.62
C SER A 21 -5.54 -5.92 -6.71
N VAL A 22 -6.74 -5.43 -6.38
CA VAL A 22 -7.85 -5.34 -7.33
C VAL A 22 -8.02 -3.96 -7.96
N PHE A 23 -7.35 -2.92 -7.45
CA PHE A 23 -7.22 -1.63 -8.13
C PHE A 23 -6.12 -0.73 -7.56
N ASN A 24 -5.81 0.35 -8.31
CA ASN A 24 -5.02 1.50 -7.86
C ASN A 24 -5.79 2.82 -8.08
N GLU A 25 -5.96 3.63 -7.03
CA GLU A 25 -6.52 5.00 -7.07
C GLU A 25 -7.83 5.16 -7.85
N GLU A 26 -8.78 4.25 -7.63
CA GLU A 26 -10.05 4.31 -8.34
C GLU A 26 -10.92 5.49 -7.86
N PRO A 27 -11.45 6.33 -8.76
CA PRO A 27 -12.26 7.50 -8.38
C PRO A 27 -13.49 7.17 -7.52
N MET A 28 -13.96 5.92 -7.58
CA MET A 28 -15.15 5.45 -6.87
C MET A 28 -14.84 4.83 -5.49
N GLN A 29 -13.58 4.86 -5.03
CA GLN A 29 -13.12 4.19 -3.80
C GLN A 29 -13.83 4.62 -2.50
N GLY A 30 -14.32 5.86 -2.44
CA GLY A 30 -15.11 6.42 -1.33
C GLY A 30 -16.63 6.33 -1.53
N THR A 31 -17.10 5.43 -2.40
CA THR A 31 -18.52 5.30 -2.75
C THR A 31 -19.07 3.90 -2.50
N LYS A 32 -20.38 3.80 -2.31
CA LYS A 32 -21.08 2.51 -2.22
C LYS A 32 -20.85 1.67 -3.48
N GLN A 33 -20.92 2.28 -4.65
CA GLN A 33 -20.75 1.60 -5.93
C GLN A 33 -19.34 0.99 -6.05
N GLY A 34 -18.30 1.75 -5.73
CA GLY A 34 -16.91 1.24 -5.72
C GLY A 34 -16.72 0.10 -4.72
N SER A 35 -17.26 0.24 -3.49
CA SER A 35 -17.25 -0.83 -2.49
C SER A 35 -17.94 -2.11 -2.99
N GLN A 36 -19.09 -2.00 -3.69
CA GLN A 36 -19.77 -3.15 -4.29
C GLN A 36 -18.96 -3.79 -5.43
N MET A 37 -18.27 -2.99 -6.24
CA MET A 37 -17.39 -3.49 -7.31
C MET A 37 -16.22 -4.28 -6.71
N VAL A 38 -15.53 -3.72 -5.72
CA VAL A 38 -14.44 -4.42 -5.02
C VAL A 38 -14.92 -5.69 -4.35
N ARG A 39 -16.06 -5.66 -3.65
CA ARG A 39 -16.61 -6.87 -3.02
C ARG A 39 -16.80 -8.01 -4.03
N ARG A 40 -17.25 -7.70 -5.25
CA ARG A 40 -17.39 -8.69 -6.33
C ARG A 40 -16.03 -9.18 -6.84
N MET A 41 -15.05 -8.30 -6.98
CA MET A 41 -13.68 -8.67 -7.39
C MET A 41 -13.00 -9.54 -6.33
N VAL A 42 -13.09 -9.18 -5.04
CA VAL A 42 -12.57 -9.94 -3.91
C VAL A 42 -13.20 -11.33 -3.85
N ALA A 43 -14.54 -11.42 -3.94
CA ALA A 43 -15.23 -12.71 -4.01
C ALA A 43 -14.74 -13.56 -5.18
N LYS A 44 -14.45 -12.93 -6.32
CA LYS A 44 -13.93 -13.65 -7.49
C LYS A 44 -12.50 -14.13 -7.28
N VAL A 45 -11.61 -13.30 -6.74
CA VAL A 45 -10.24 -13.72 -6.38
C VAL A 45 -10.28 -14.88 -5.41
N LYS A 46 -11.04 -14.78 -4.32
CA LYS A 46 -11.17 -15.83 -3.29
C LYS A 46 -11.73 -17.14 -3.83
N SER A 47 -12.58 -17.10 -4.86
CA SER A 47 -13.06 -18.32 -5.54
C SER A 47 -11.96 -19.06 -6.32
N LEU A 48 -10.86 -18.39 -6.66
CA LEU A 48 -9.75 -18.91 -7.45
C LEU A 48 -8.49 -19.17 -6.60
N ASP A 49 -8.25 -18.33 -5.61
CA ASP A 49 -7.17 -18.40 -4.64
C ASP A 49 -7.65 -17.84 -3.29
N ALA A 50 -7.98 -18.74 -2.36
CA ALA A 50 -8.36 -18.38 -1.00
C ALA A 50 -7.15 -18.23 -0.05
N THR A 51 -5.94 -18.56 -0.50
CA THR A 51 -4.75 -18.63 0.36
C THR A 51 -4.06 -17.28 0.56
N ARG A 52 -4.36 -16.30 -0.28
CA ARG A 52 -3.76 -14.95 -0.23
C ARG A 52 -4.80 -13.88 0.05
N SER A 53 -4.35 -12.83 0.72
CA SER A 53 -5.16 -11.65 0.99
C SER A 53 -5.40 -10.83 -0.28
N VAL A 54 -6.51 -10.09 -0.29
CA VAL A 54 -6.88 -9.15 -1.35
C VAL A 54 -6.80 -7.75 -0.81
N THR A 55 -6.23 -6.83 -1.60
CA THR A 55 -6.07 -5.41 -1.28
C THR A 55 -6.61 -4.51 -2.38
N ALA A 56 -6.74 -3.23 -2.05
CA ALA A 56 -6.98 -2.15 -2.99
C ALA A 56 -6.25 -0.90 -2.48
N ALA A 57 -5.57 -0.19 -3.37
CA ALA A 57 -4.71 0.95 -3.05
C ALA A 57 -5.49 2.26 -3.17
N MET A 58 -5.70 2.94 -2.04
CA MET A 58 -6.54 4.12 -1.91
C MET A 58 -5.71 5.39 -1.65
N ASN A 59 -5.95 6.43 -2.46
CA ASN A 59 -5.40 7.77 -2.24
C ASN A 59 -6.43 8.77 -1.67
N ASP A 60 -7.71 8.40 -1.60
CA ASP A 60 -8.79 9.23 -1.03
C ASP A 60 -9.95 8.35 -0.51
N GLY A 61 -10.95 8.95 0.14
CA GLY A 61 -12.21 8.31 0.49
C GLY A 61 -12.15 7.37 1.70
N LEU A 62 -10.98 7.23 2.34
CA LEU A 62 -10.72 6.36 3.50
C LEU A 62 -11.69 6.57 4.67
N PHE A 63 -12.17 7.80 4.86
CA PHE A 63 -13.04 8.19 5.98
C PHE A 63 -14.50 8.44 5.58
N THR A 64 -14.88 8.12 4.35
CA THR A 64 -16.29 8.16 3.96
C THR A 64 -17.07 7.02 4.64
N PRO A 65 -18.38 7.18 4.92
CA PRO A 65 -19.16 6.16 5.64
C PRO A 65 -19.16 4.78 4.98
N VAL A 66 -19.08 4.75 3.65
CA VAL A 66 -18.97 3.52 2.86
C VAL A 66 -17.83 3.69 1.87
N ASN A 67 -16.80 2.87 2.02
CA ASN A 67 -15.64 2.88 1.16
C ASN A 67 -15.11 1.46 0.92
N VAL A 68 -14.06 1.37 0.12
CA VAL A 68 -13.46 0.12 -0.32
C VAL A 68 -12.74 -0.64 0.78
N SER A 69 -12.23 0.02 1.83
CA SER A 69 -11.54 -0.67 2.93
C SER A 69 -12.44 -1.72 3.62
N GLN A 70 -13.76 -1.52 3.57
CA GLN A 70 -14.77 -2.44 4.11
C GLN A 70 -14.95 -3.73 3.30
N ALA A 71 -14.30 -3.84 2.13
CA ALA A 71 -14.47 -4.96 1.19
C ALA A 71 -13.19 -5.78 0.98
N VAL A 72 -12.05 -5.39 1.56
CA VAL A 72 -10.73 -6.01 1.36
C VAL A 72 -10.19 -6.63 2.64
N ASP A 73 -9.21 -7.52 2.52
CA ASP A 73 -8.53 -8.14 3.68
C ASP A 73 -7.43 -7.24 4.26
N VAL A 74 -6.82 -6.41 3.41
CA VAL A 74 -5.76 -5.44 3.74
C VAL A 74 -6.02 -4.18 2.94
N VAL A 75 -5.99 -3.00 3.57
CA VAL A 75 -6.19 -1.72 2.87
C VAL A 75 -4.84 -1.12 2.45
N GLY A 76 -4.72 -0.73 1.19
CA GLY A 76 -3.55 -0.02 0.67
C GLY A 76 -3.73 1.49 0.76
N PHE A 77 -2.69 2.18 1.21
CA PHE A 77 -2.64 3.63 1.30
C PHE A 77 -1.63 4.18 0.29
N ASN A 78 -2.09 5.12 -0.54
CA ASN A 78 -1.27 5.85 -1.48
C ASN A 78 -1.10 7.29 -1.02
N TYR A 79 0.11 7.69 -0.64
CA TYR A 79 0.44 9.07 -0.24
C TYR A 79 -0.34 9.57 0.99
N GLN A 80 -0.90 8.67 1.79
CA GLN A 80 -1.76 8.98 2.94
C GLN A 80 -1.04 8.74 4.29
N TYR A 81 0.27 8.95 4.34
CA TYR A 81 1.10 8.63 5.51
C TYR A 81 0.69 9.36 6.80
N GLN A 82 0.07 10.53 6.70
CA GLN A 82 -0.46 11.27 7.85
C GLN A 82 -1.69 10.59 8.47
N ASN A 83 -2.36 9.71 7.71
CA ASN A 83 -3.62 9.11 8.09
C ASN A 83 -3.51 7.69 8.67
N TYR A 84 -2.30 7.12 8.72
CA TYR A 84 -2.07 5.76 9.26
C TYR A 84 -2.64 5.59 10.68
N ASP A 85 -2.26 6.46 11.60
CA ASP A 85 -2.67 6.31 13.01
C ASP A 85 -4.17 6.58 13.20
N THR A 86 -4.69 7.60 12.51
CA THR A 86 -6.11 7.95 12.58
C THR A 86 -6.97 6.81 12.05
N PHE A 87 -6.57 6.21 10.93
CA PHE A 87 -7.28 5.07 10.37
C PHE A 87 -7.15 3.82 11.25
N HIS A 88 -5.93 3.49 11.72
CA HIS A 88 -5.73 2.33 12.59
C HIS A 88 -6.53 2.44 13.88
N LYS A 89 -6.61 3.63 14.50
CA LYS A 89 -7.48 3.86 15.66
C LYS A 89 -8.96 3.63 15.36
N ALA A 90 -9.42 3.96 14.16
CA ALA A 90 -10.80 3.76 13.74
C ALA A 90 -11.09 2.32 13.31
N GLN A 91 -10.09 1.60 12.80
CA GLN A 91 -10.18 0.23 12.27
C GLN A 91 -9.01 -0.63 12.79
N PRO A 92 -8.94 -0.92 14.10
CA PRO A 92 -7.75 -1.53 14.72
C PRO A 92 -7.45 -2.95 14.26
N THR A 93 -8.43 -3.64 13.68
CA THR A 93 -8.28 -5.02 13.21
C THR A 93 -8.01 -5.13 11.72
N LEU A 94 -8.14 -4.03 10.95
CA LEU A 94 -7.92 -4.05 9.51
C LEU A 94 -6.45 -3.70 9.24
N PRO A 95 -5.65 -4.64 8.68
CA PRO A 95 -4.27 -4.36 8.39
C PRO A 95 -4.12 -3.32 7.28
N ILE A 96 -3.13 -2.44 7.45
CA ILE A 96 -2.78 -1.39 6.50
C ILE A 96 -1.52 -1.82 5.74
N THR A 97 -1.44 -1.49 4.46
CA THR A 97 -0.18 -1.50 3.71
C THR A 97 0.09 -0.13 3.10
N SER A 98 1.36 0.25 3.10
CA SER A 98 1.88 1.43 2.40
C SER A 98 2.05 1.03 0.93
N SER A 99 1.02 1.26 0.11
CA SER A 99 0.99 0.74 -1.27
C SER A 99 1.70 1.64 -2.26
N GLU A 100 1.71 2.96 -2.01
CA GLU A 100 2.45 3.94 -2.80
C GLU A 100 2.87 5.10 -1.91
N ASP A 101 4.17 5.43 -1.88
CA ASP A 101 4.72 6.47 -1.01
C ASP A 101 5.79 7.29 -1.73
N CYS A 102 6.24 8.33 -1.04
CA CYS A 102 7.28 9.25 -1.50
C CYS A 102 6.84 10.02 -2.74
N SER A 103 7.01 9.50 -3.96
CA SER A 103 7.00 10.34 -5.18
C SER A 103 8.12 11.41 -5.15
N ALA A 104 9.26 11.06 -4.58
CA ALA A 104 10.48 11.86 -4.62
C ALA A 104 11.12 11.79 -6.01
N PHE A 105 11.70 12.89 -6.48
CA PHE A 105 12.31 12.98 -7.79
C PHE A 105 13.83 13.10 -7.69
N MET A 106 14.55 12.48 -8.62
CA MET A 106 16.01 12.56 -8.66
C MET A 106 16.55 12.24 -10.05
N THR A 107 17.62 12.92 -10.44
CA THR A 107 18.41 12.61 -11.63
C THR A 107 19.76 12.02 -11.22
N ARG A 108 20.07 10.82 -11.70
CA ARG A 108 21.31 10.10 -11.35
C ARG A 108 22.55 10.93 -11.72
N GLY A 109 23.38 11.22 -10.72
CA GLY A 109 24.65 11.95 -10.89
C GLY A 109 24.52 13.47 -10.84
N GLU A 110 23.33 13.99 -10.60
CA GLU A 110 23.07 15.43 -10.51
C GLU A 110 22.96 15.85 -9.04
N TYR A 111 23.64 16.94 -8.69
CA TYR A 111 23.76 17.43 -7.30
C TYR A 111 23.15 18.82 -7.14
N LYS A 112 22.46 19.33 -8.16
CA LYS A 112 21.77 20.61 -8.15
C LYS A 112 20.51 20.54 -9.01
N THR A 113 19.38 20.96 -8.46
CA THR A 113 18.13 21.10 -9.22
C THR A 113 18.22 22.31 -10.13
N ILE A 114 17.90 22.12 -11.41
CA ILE A 114 17.90 23.18 -12.42
C ILE A 114 16.51 23.21 -13.04
N LYS A 115 15.61 24.06 -12.53
CA LYS A 115 14.18 24.05 -12.88
C LYS A 115 13.88 24.30 -14.35
N ASP A 116 14.75 25.02 -15.05
CA ASP A 116 14.62 25.28 -16.50
C ASP A 116 15.05 24.07 -17.36
N LYS A 117 15.51 22.99 -16.73
CA LYS A 117 15.90 21.73 -17.36
C LYS A 117 15.18 20.59 -16.63
N PRO A 118 15.04 19.41 -17.25
CA PRO A 118 14.53 18.23 -16.56
C PRO A 118 15.63 17.61 -15.65
N ILE A 119 16.20 18.41 -14.75
CA ILE A 119 17.29 18.02 -13.84
C ILE A 119 16.88 18.32 -12.40
N ILE A 120 16.85 17.26 -11.59
CA ILE A 120 16.53 17.31 -10.17
C ILE A 120 17.70 16.69 -9.39
N ALA A 121 18.14 17.36 -8.32
CA ALA A 121 19.25 16.89 -7.50
C ALA A 121 18.93 15.53 -6.84
N ALA A 122 19.93 14.65 -6.78
CA ALA A 122 19.83 13.36 -6.12
C ALA A 122 20.04 13.42 -4.58
N TYR A 123 19.67 14.52 -3.95
CA TYR A 123 19.83 14.75 -2.50
C TYR A 123 18.56 14.49 -1.68
N ASP A 124 17.47 14.04 -2.31
CA ASP A 124 16.18 13.76 -1.66
C ASP A 124 15.51 15.04 -1.10
N ASP A 125 15.60 16.15 -1.84
CA ASP A 125 15.02 17.45 -1.47
C ASP A 125 13.73 17.79 -2.25
N ASP A 126 13.49 17.12 -3.37
CA ASP A 126 12.40 17.40 -4.30
C ASP A 126 11.43 16.21 -4.37
N ALA A 127 10.14 16.48 -4.26
CA ALA A 127 9.06 15.49 -4.38
C ALA A 127 7.82 16.11 -5.00
N ALA A 128 6.87 15.29 -5.43
CA ALA A 128 5.54 15.75 -5.85
C ALA A 128 4.80 16.45 -4.71
N ASP A 129 3.87 17.35 -5.04
CA ASP A 129 3.08 18.10 -4.03
C ASP A 129 2.21 17.20 -3.15
N TRP A 130 1.77 16.05 -3.67
CA TRP A 130 1.04 15.02 -2.91
C TRP A 130 1.96 14.05 -2.17
N GLY A 131 3.26 14.10 -2.48
CA GLY A 131 4.26 13.15 -2.03
C GLY A 131 5.05 13.59 -0.81
N THR A 132 6.16 12.90 -0.58
CA THR A 132 7.19 13.18 0.41
C THR A 132 8.56 12.80 -0.14
N THR A 133 9.61 13.30 0.51
CA THR A 133 10.97 12.80 0.30
C THR A 133 11.09 11.36 0.82
N GLN A 134 12.08 10.60 0.33
CA GLN A 134 12.35 9.24 0.80
C GLN A 134 12.58 9.21 2.31
N ARG A 135 13.30 10.20 2.85
CA ARG A 135 13.54 10.34 4.29
C ARG A 135 12.25 10.48 5.10
N VAL A 136 11.32 11.31 4.63
CA VAL A 136 10.06 11.56 5.33
C VAL A 136 9.13 10.35 5.23
N GLY A 137 8.95 9.80 4.03
CA GLY A 137 8.12 8.62 3.80
C GLY A 137 8.61 7.40 4.58
N TRP A 138 9.91 7.12 4.53
CA TRP A 138 10.51 6.02 5.30
C TRP A 138 10.33 6.21 6.81
N LYS A 139 10.58 7.42 7.33
CA LYS A 139 10.42 7.70 8.76
C LYS A 139 8.98 7.46 9.22
N ALA A 140 7.99 7.86 8.42
CA ALA A 140 6.59 7.60 8.74
C ALA A 140 6.33 6.09 8.92
N ILE A 141 6.89 5.24 8.07
CA ILE A 141 6.72 3.79 8.22
C ILE A 141 7.53 3.24 9.40
N ALA A 142 8.81 3.59 9.49
CA ALA A 142 9.79 2.97 10.39
C ALA A 142 9.54 3.25 11.88
N GLU A 143 8.83 4.33 12.22
CA GLU A 143 8.50 4.66 13.61
C GLU A 143 7.31 3.86 14.17
N ARG A 144 6.60 3.11 13.32
CA ARG A 144 5.41 2.34 13.69
C ARG A 144 5.75 0.89 14.00
N PRO A 145 5.09 0.26 14.99
CA PRO A 145 5.29 -1.15 15.27
C PRO A 145 4.76 -2.02 14.12
N LEU A 146 5.43 -3.14 13.86
CA LEU A 146 5.07 -4.09 12.79
C LEU A 146 3.65 -4.67 12.91
N SER A 147 3.02 -4.57 14.09
CA SER A 147 1.64 -5.01 14.33
C SER A 147 0.60 -4.10 13.69
N ASP A 148 0.93 -2.83 13.45
CA ASP A 148 -0.05 -1.79 13.10
C ASP A 148 0.00 -1.44 11.61
N LEU A 149 1.08 -1.82 10.93
CA LEU A 149 1.32 -1.59 9.52
C LEU A 149 2.00 -2.81 8.89
N ILE A 150 1.32 -3.49 7.97
CA ILE A 150 1.92 -4.48 7.08
C ILE A 150 2.62 -3.71 5.96
N CYS A 151 3.77 -3.14 6.27
CA CYS A 151 4.78 -2.92 5.25
C CYS A 151 5.45 -4.28 5.03
N TYR A 152 5.32 -4.85 3.83
CA TYR A 152 6.13 -6.00 3.43
C TYR A 152 7.59 -5.56 3.27
N PHE A 153 8.26 -5.32 4.39
CA PHE A 153 9.67 -5.63 4.51
C PHE A 153 9.71 -6.95 5.27
N LEU A 154 10.34 -7.97 4.69
CA LEU A 154 10.78 -9.12 5.45
C LEU A 154 12.00 -8.66 6.26
N PRO A 155 11.94 -8.33 7.58
CA PRO A 155 13.07 -8.68 8.40
C PRO A 155 12.99 -10.20 8.57
N ALA A 156 14.01 -10.91 8.14
CA ALA A 156 14.23 -12.29 8.60
C ALA A 156 13.97 -12.34 10.12
N PRO A 157 13.30 -13.38 10.64
CA PRO A 157 13.10 -13.49 12.07
C PRO A 157 14.48 -13.52 12.74
N MET A 158 14.86 -12.43 13.42
CA MET A 158 15.89 -12.49 14.44
C MET A 158 15.33 -13.41 15.52
N SER A 159 15.78 -14.66 15.49
CA SER A 159 15.54 -15.62 16.55
C SER A 159 15.86 -14.95 17.87
N ARG A 160 14.87 -14.83 18.76
CA ARG A 160 15.14 -14.56 20.16
C ARG A 160 16.04 -15.67 20.66
N ALA A 161 17.31 -15.37 20.88
CA ALA A 161 18.16 -16.19 21.71
C ALA A 161 17.56 -16.14 23.12
N SER A 162 16.81 -17.18 23.48
CA SER A 162 16.50 -17.47 24.86
C SER A 162 17.82 -17.75 25.58
N SER A 163 18.23 -16.85 26.47
CA SER A 163 19.25 -17.18 27.47
C SER A 163 18.66 -18.22 28.41
N ILE A 164 19.08 -19.47 28.21
CA ILE A 164 19.05 -20.51 29.23
C ILE A 164 20.49 -20.63 29.72
N ALA A 165 20.63 -20.62 31.05
CA ALA A 165 21.84 -20.61 31.89
C ALA A 165 22.26 -19.21 32.38
#